data_AF-A0A2G2M2R0-F1
#
_entry.id   AF-A0A2G2M2R0-F1
#
_cell.length_a   1.000
_cell.length_b   1.000
_cell.length_c   1.000
_cell.angle_alpha   90.00
_cell.angle_beta   90.00
_cell.angle_gamma   90.00
#
_symmetry.space_group_name_H-M   'P 1'
#
loop_
_entity.id
_entity.type
_entity.pdbx_description
1 polymer ?
#
loop_
_entity_poly.entity_id
_entity_poly.type
_entity_poly.pdbx_seq_one_letter_code
_entity_poly.pdbx_strand_id
1 'polypeptide(L)'
;SAWGGALATASDLVFYGTLEGYIKALDAQSGRELWRFKTASGIIGNVNTYKHDGKQYIAILSGIGGWAGIGIAIPSLENSSDGLGAVGAYSALSSWTNLGGILSVFSL
;
A
#
# COMPACT_ATOMS: atom_id res chain seq x y z
N SER A 1 8.31 -0.52 -1.61
CA SER A 1 8.28 -1.88 -1.01
C SER A 1 6.86 -2.41 -1.00
N ALA A 2 6.63 -3.71 -1.22
CA ALA A 2 5.31 -4.34 -1.19
C ALA A 2 5.18 -5.21 0.07
N TRP A 3 4.12 -4.99 0.85
CA TRP A 3 3.85 -5.71 2.11
C TRP A 3 2.43 -6.27 2.16
N GLY A 4 1.46 -5.51 1.67
CA GLY A 4 0.08 -5.98 1.54
C GLY A 4 -0.08 -7.01 0.42
N GLY A 5 -1.34 -7.39 0.16
CA GLY A 5 -1.69 -8.31 -0.91
C GLY A 5 -1.80 -7.64 -2.29
N ALA A 6 -1.67 -8.46 -3.32
CA ALA A 6 -1.97 -8.10 -4.70
C ALA A 6 -3.35 -8.63 -5.12
N LEU A 7 -3.98 -7.95 -6.09
CA LEU A 7 -5.23 -8.36 -6.73
C LEU A 7 -4.98 -8.53 -8.23
N ALA A 8 -5.12 -9.76 -8.73
CA ALA A 8 -5.16 -10.03 -10.16
C ALA A 8 -6.62 -9.98 -10.66
N THR A 9 -6.81 -9.52 -11.89
CA THR A 9 -8.11 -9.46 -12.56
C THR A 9 -8.10 -10.28 -13.85
N ALA A 10 -9.28 -10.63 -14.37
CA ALA A 10 -9.41 -11.39 -15.61
C ALA A 10 -8.98 -10.62 -16.87
N SER A 11 -8.73 -9.30 -16.77
CA SER A 11 -8.28 -8.45 -17.87
C SER A 11 -6.76 -8.24 -17.88
N ASP A 12 -6.00 -9.19 -17.34
CA ASP A 12 -4.53 -9.15 -17.27
C ASP A 12 -3.96 -7.91 -16.54
N LEU A 13 -4.69 -7.40 -15.54
CA LEU A 13 -4.19 -6.34 -14.65
C LEU A 13 -3.93 -6.89 -13.25
N VAL A 14 -2.77 -6.53 -12.68
CA VAL A 14 -2.40 -6.79 -11.28
C VAL A 14 -2.29 -5.48 -10.52
N PHE A 15 -3.05 -5.34 -9.44
CA PHE A 15 -3.01 -4.18 -8.55
C PHE A 15 -2.32 -4.52 -7.24
N TYR A 16 -1.48 -3.62 -6.73
CA TYR A 16 -0.90 -3.74 -5.38
C TYR A 16 -0.59 -2.37 -4.78
N GLY A 17 -0.52 -2.34 -3.46
CA GLY A 17 -0.12 -1.16 -2.69
C GLY A 17 1.34 -1.22 -2.24
N THR A 18 1.96 -0.05 -2.08
CA THR A 18 3.32 0.07 -1.55
C THR A 18 3.37 0.77 -0.20
N LEU A 19 4.40 0.49 0.60
CA LEU A 19 4.62 1.14 1.89
C LEU A 19 4.82 2.66 1.76
N GLU A 20 5.38 3.12 0.65
CA GLU A 20 5.50 4.54 0.33
C GLU A 20 4.18 5.16 -0.19
N GLY A 21 3.07 4.42 -0.21
CA GLY A 21 1.73 4.96 -0.47
C GLY A 21 1.40 5.10 -1.96
N TYR A 22 1.90 4.21 -2.81
CA TYR A 22 1.38 4.09 -4.17
C TYR A 22 0.47 2.88 -4.29
N ILE A 23 -0.72 3.05 -4.86
CA ILE A 23 -1.40 1.97 -5.56
C ILE A 23 -0.87 1.93 -6.99
N LYS A 24 -0.51 0.75 -7.48
CA LYS A 24 0.03 0.52 -8.81
C LYS A 24 -0.81 -0.51 -9.54
N ALA A 25 -0.92 -0.36 -10.86
CA ALA A 25 -1.47 -1.36 -11.77
C ALA A 25 -0.37 -1.80 -12.74
N LEU A 26 -0.16 -3.11 -12.83
CA LEU A 26 0.80 -3.73 -13.73
C LEU A 26 0.07 -4.54 -14.81
N ASP A 27 0.70 -4.63 -15.97
CA ASP A 27 0.42 -5.67 -16.95
C ASP A 27 0.81 -7.04 -16.37
N ALA A 28 -0.12 -8.00 -16.35
CA ALA A 28 0.08 -9.29 -15.69
C ALA A 28 1.14 -10.18 -16.37
N GLN A 29 1.35 -9.99 -17.68
CA GLN A 29 2.25 -10.83 -18.47
C GLN A 29 3.70 -10.34 -18.39
N SER A 30 3.89 -9.03 -18.52
CA SER A 30 5.22 -8.40 -18.57
C SER A 30 5.67 -7.83 -17.22
N GLY A 31 4.75 -7.63 -16.28
CA GLY A 31 5.03 -6.91 -15.02
C GLY A 31 5.25 -5.41 -15.21
N ARG A 32 5.03 -4.86 -16.41
CA ARG A 32 5.22 -3.43 -16.70
C ARG A 32 4.18 -2.60 -15.93
N GLU A 33 4.64 -1.55 -15.24
CA GLU A 33 3.76 -0.56 -14.63
C GLU A 33 2.97 0.20 -15.71
N LEU A 34 1.64 0.11 -15.64
CA LEU A 34 0.73 0.79 -16.56
C LEU A 34 0.16 2.08 -15.93
N TRP A 35 0.00 2.07 -14.61
CA TRP A 35 -0.58 3.19 -13.88
C TRP A 35 -0.15 3.18 -12.41
N ARG A 36 -0.11 4.36 -11.80
CA ARG A 36 0.06 4.52 -10.35
C ARG A 36 -0.65 5.77 -9.83
N PHE A 37 -1.01 5.75 -8.55
CA PHE A 37 -1.55 6.91 -7.83
C PHE A 37 -1.01 6.97 -6.40
N LYS A 38 -0.70 8.18 -5.92
CA LYS A 38 -0.18 8.46 -4.58
C LYS A 38 -1.34 8.62 -3.60
N THR A 39 -1.55 7.63 -2.74
CA THR A 39 -2.53 7.69 -1.64
C THR A 39 -2.00 8.55 -0.49
N ALA A 40 -2.89 8.91 0.44
CA ALA A 40 -2.57 9.76 1.58
C ALA A 40 -1.53 9.14 2.53
N SER A 41 -1.49 7.81 2.63
CA SER A 41 -0.57 7.06 3.49
C SER A 41 -0.08 5.78 2.80
N GLY A 42 0.91 5.12 3.41
CA GLY A 42 1.42 3.81 3.02
C GLY A 42 0.36 2.73 3.08
N ILE A 43 0.52 1.70 2.26
CA ILE A 43 -0.48 0.63 2.14
C ILE A 43 0.12 -0.68 2.66
N ILE A 44 -0.54 -1.24 3.68
CA ILE A 44 -0.25 -2.57 4.23
C ILE A 44 -1.39 -3.57 4.01
N GLY A 45 -2.56 -3.08 3.55
CA GLY A 45 -3.75 -3.89 3.30
C GLY A 45 -3.84 -4.40 1.87
N ASN A 46 -4.91 -5.14 1.59
CA ASN A 46 -5.17 -5.74 0.28
C ASN A 46 -5.94 -4.76 -0.64
N VAL A 47 -5.70 -4.87 -1.94
CA VAL A 47 -6.58 -4.26 -2.95
C VAL A 47 -7.83 -5.12 -3.12
N ASN A 48 -9.00 -4.49 -3.21
CA ASN A 48 -10.28 -5.16 -3.46
C ASN A 48 -10.93 -4.61 -4.74
N THR A 49 -11.80 -5.40 -5.37
CA THR A 49 -12.65 -4.95 -6.48
C THR A 49 -14.09 -5.38 -6.29
N TYR A 50 -15.02 -4.57 -6.77
CA TYR A 50 -16.45 -4.85 -6.77
C TYR A 50 -17.14 -4.18 -7.96
N LYS A 51 -18.40 -4.53 -8.20
CA LYS A 51 -19.26 -3.85 -9.17
C LYS A 51 -20.43 -3.18 -8.44
N HIS A 52 -20.77 -1.97 -8.88
CA HIS A 52 -21.97 -1.25 -8.46
C HIS A 52 -22.55 -0.54 -9.68
N ASP A 53 -23.85 -0.74 -9.93
CA ASP A 53 -24.58 -0.18 -11.07
C ASP A 53 -23.87 -0.39 -12.44
N GLY A 54 -23.37 -1.61 -12.64
CA GLY A 54 -22.68 -2.01 -13.87
C GLY A 54 -21.24 -1.51 -14.00
N LYS A 55 -20.79 -0.61 -13.12
CA LYS A 55 -19.42 -0.07 -13.11
C LYS A 55 -18.51 -0.85 -12.16
N GLN A 56 -17.29 -1.16 -12.59
CA GLN A 56 -16.28 -1.80 -11.75
C GLN A 56 -15.49 -0.75 -10.97
N TYR A 57 -15.22 -1.05 -9.71
CA TYR A 57 -14.45 -0.21 -8.80
C TYR A 57 -13.26 -0.99 -8.23
N ILE A 58 -12.16 -0.28 -7.98
CA ILE A 58 -11.00 -0.75 -7.24
C ILE A 58 -10.93 0.03 -5.93
N ALA A 59 -10.77 -0.65 -4.80
CA ALA A 59 -10.72 -0.02 -3.48
C ALA A 59 -9.49 -0.47 -2.69
N ILE A 60 -8.89 0.46 -1.95
CA ILE A 60 -7.69 0.20 -1.16
C ILE A 60 -7.66 1.11 0.08
N LEU A 61 -7.28 0.55 1.22
CA LEU A 61 -7.04 1.30 2.46
C LEU A 61 -5.58 1.77 2.49
N SER A 62 -5.41 3.06 2.80
CA SER A 62 -4.12 3.66 3.09
C SER A 62 -4.02 4.06 4.57
N GLY A 63 -2.92 3.69 5.18
CA GLY A 63 -2.63 3.80 6.61
C GLY A 63 -1.43 2.92 6.94
N ILE A 64 -0.24 3.50 6.93
CA ILE A 64 0.99 2.77 7.24
C ILE A 64 0.94 2.24 8.68
N GLY A 65 1.49 1.04 8.90
CA GLY A 65 1.47 0.37 10.19
C GLY A 65 1.97 -1.06 10.07
N GLY A 66 1.39 -1.98 10.85
CA GLY A 66 1.89 -3.34 10.95
C GLY A 66 3.35 -3.37 11.42
N TRP A 67 4.06 -4.47 11.16
CA TRP A 67 5.44 -4.58 11.61
C TRP A 67 6.39 -3.67 10.81
N ALA A 68 6.17 -3.53 9.50
CA ALA A 68 7.00 -2.67 8.65
C ALA A 68 6.89 -1.17 8.98
N GLY A 69 5.74 -0.72 9.49
CA GLY A 69 5.51 0.68 9.88
C GLY A 69 5.62 0.93 11.38
N ILE A 70 6.08 -0.03 12.19
CA ILE A 70 5.97 0.04 13.66
C ILE A 70 6.67 1.26 14.27
N GLY A 71 7.83 1.67 13.71
CA GLY A 71 8.54 2.87 14.14
C GLY A 71 7.84 4.19 13.80
N ILE A 72 6.91 4.18 12.85
CA ILE A 72 6.04 5.34 12.55
C ILE A 72 4.80 5.32 13.45
N ALA A 73 4.30 4.12 13.79
CA ALA A 73 3.07 3.93 14.56
C ALA A 73 3.23 4.08 16.07
N ILE A 74 4.42 3.78 16.62
CA ILE A 74 4.69 3.84 18.06
C ILE A 74 5.85 4.83 18.31
N PRO A 75 5.56 6.09 18.69
CA PRO A 75 6.57 7.14 18.82
C PRO A 75 7.69 6.84 19.83
N SER A 76 7.44 5.96 20.81
CA SER A 76 8.44 5.59 21.82
C SER A 76 9.49 4.60 21.33
N LEU A 77 9.36 4.07 20.10
CA LEU A 77 10.34 3.16 19.52
C LEU A 77 11.32 3.95 18.65
N GLU A 78 12.42 4.37 19.25
CA GLU A 78 13.40 5.26 18.61
C GLU A 78 14.70 4.54 18.22
N ASN A 79 15.03 3.43 18.88
CA ASN A 79 16.28 2.72 18.62
C ASN A 79 16.14 1.82 17.40
N SER A 80 17.21 1.68 16.62
CA SER A 80 17.21 0.82 15.42
C SER A 80 16.91 -0.65 15.72
N SER A 81 17.20 -1.13 16.93
CA SER A 81 16.90 -2.48 17.41
C SER A 81 15.46 -2.68 17.88
N ASP A 82 14.70 -1.59 18.07
CA ASP A 82 13.34 -1.65 18.59
C ASP A 82 12.37 -2.31 17.58
N GLY A 83 11.24 -2.80 18.09
CA GLY A 83 10.26 -3.50 17.27
C GLY A 83 10.87 -4.73 16.58
N LEU A 84 11.71 -5.49 17.28
CA LEU A 84 12.44 -6.64 16.73
C LEU A 84 13.34 -6.27 15.54
N GLY A 85 13.92 -5.07 15.54
CA GLY A 85 14.79 -4.54 14.48
C GLY A 85 14.09 -3.87 13.30
N ALA A 86 12.74 -3.88 13.26
CA ALA A 86 11.99 -3.29 12.16
C ALA A 86 12.13 -1.76 12.11
N VAL A 87 12.30 -1.08 13.26
CA VAL A 87 12.49 0.38 13.31
C VAL A 87 13.73 0.79 12.52
N GLY A 88 14.85 0.09 12.70
CA GLY A 88 16.07 0.35 11.92
C GLY A 88 15.91 -0.03 10.45
N ALA A 89 15.34 -1.21 10.17
CA ALA A 89 15.18 -1.73 8.81
C ALA A 89 14.32 -0.83 7.91
N TYR A 90 13.32 -0.14 8.47
CA TYR A 90 12.42 0.76 7.76
C TYR A 90 12.61 2.24 8.14
N SER A 91 13.77 2.61 8.69
CA SER A 91 14.07 3.99 9.17
C SER A 91 13.81 5.09 8.14
N ALA A 92 14.03 4.82 6.85
CA ALA A 92 13.79 5.79 5.78
C ALA A 92 12.30 5.96 5.39
N LEU A 93 11.40 5.10 5.89
CA LEU A 93 10.01 5.06 5.45
C LEU A 93 9.22 6.33 5.83
N SER A 94 9.56 6.94 6.96
CA SER A 94 8.94 8.19 7.44
C SER A 94 9.16 9.38 6.48
N SER A 95 10.19 9.34 5.64
CA SER A 95 10.43 10.35 4.61
C SER A 95 9.42 10.31 3.44
N TRP A 96 8.66 9.21 3.32
CA TRP A 96 7.76 8.96 2.17
C TRP A 96 6.28 8.91 2.55
N THR A 97 5.99 8.65 3.83
CA THR A 97 4.63 8.48 4.32
C THR A 97 4.51 8.79 5.82
N ASN A 98 3.29 9.08 6.24
CA ASN A 98 2.89 9.28 7.63
C ASN A 98 1.68 8.39 7.93
N LEU A 99 1.28 8.29 9.20
CA LEU A 99 0.04 7.62 9.60
C LEU A 99 -1.17 8.17 8.83
N GLY A 100 -2.18 7.32 8.66
CA GLY A 100 -3.40 7.66 7.94
C GLY A 100 -4.50 6.63 8.17
N GLY A 101 -5.62 6.83 7.50
CA GLY A 101 -6.81 5.97 7.62
C GLY A 101 -7.84 6.32 6.56
N ILE A 102 -7.46 6.22 5.28
CA ILE A 102 -8.30 6.64 4.15
C ILE A 102 -8.56 5.44 3.24
N LEU A 103 -9.84 5.18 2.93
CA LEU A 103 -10.26 4.32 1.83
C LEU A 103 -10.29 5.13 0.54
N SER A 104 -9.46 4.76 -0.43
CA SER A 104 -9.51 5.31 -1.79
C SER A 104 -10.25 4.35 -2.72
N VAL A 105 -11.15 4.90 -3.55
CA VAL A 105 -11.95 4.15 -4.53
C VAL A 105 -11.69 4.73 -5.91
N PHE A 106 -11.41 3.86 -6.89
CA PHE A 106 -11.05 4.21 -8.26
C PHE A 106 -12.01 3.53 -9.24
N SER A 107 -12.31 4.23 -10.34
CA SER A 107 -13.05 3.71 -11.50
C SER A 107 -12.64 4.51 -12.74
N LEU A 108 -12.92 4.01 -13.93
CA LEU A 108 -12.81 4.77 -15.19
C LEU A 108 -13.81 5.93 -15.28
#